data_AF-A0A2U1U6D9-F1
#
_entry.id   AF-A0A2U1U6D9-F1
#
_cell.length_a   1.000
_cell.length_b   1.000
_cell.length_c   1.000
_cell.angle_alpha   90.00
_cell.angle_beta   90.00
_cell.angle_gamma   90.00
#
_symmetry.space_group_name_H-M   'P 1'
#
loop_
_entity.id
_entity.type
_entity.pdbx_description
1 polymer ?
#
loop_
_entity_poly.entity_id
_entity_poly.type
_entity_poly.pdbx_seq_one_letter_code
_entity_poly.pdbx_strand_id
1 'polypeptide(L)'
;MEWDFILLLIALCVVGCFYTIHSLKSLRTGVFKAWYNGTFKDYFVYRERSPVNFYWHVVSWCLIGLCMIGLAAYLLNKHYPLLP
;
A
#
# COMPACT_ATOMS: atom_id res chain seq x y z
N MET A 1 -7.86 -17.37 -18.95
CA MET A 1 -8.83 -16.34 -18.51
C MET A 1 -9.07 -16.41 -17.01
N GLU A 2 -9.52 -17.55 -16.45
CA GLU A 2 -9.78 -17.68 -15.01
C GLU A 2 -8.52 -17.57 -14.14
N TRP A 3 -7.44 -18.27 -14.52
CA TRP A 3 -6.15 -18.19 -13.85
C TRP A 3 -5.50 -16.81 -13.92
N ASP A 4 -5.65 -16.10 -15.04
CA ASP A 4 -5.13 -14.73 -15.22
C ASP A 4 -5.80 -13.75 -14.24
N PHE A 5 -7.10 -13.93 -14.01
CA PHE A 5 -7.86 -13.15 -13.03
C PHE A 5 -7.39 -13.44 -11.60
N ILE A 6 -7.20 -14.71 -11.23
CA ILE A 6 -6.70 -15.09 -9.89
C ILE A 6 -5.28 -14.53 -9.67
N LEU A 7 -4.40 -14.64 -10.67
CA LEU A 7 -3.05 -14.05 -10.64
C LEU A 7 -3.10 -12.53 -10.44
N LEU A 8 -4.01 -11.83 -11.12
CA LEU A 8 -4.22 -10.39 -10.95
C LEU A 8 -4.64 -10.05 -9.51
N LEU A 9 -5.58 -10.82 -8.93
CA LEU A 9 -6.03 -10.60 -7.55
C LEU A 9 -4.92 -10.84 -6.53
N ILE A 10 -4.11 -11.88 -6.73
CA ILE A 10 -2.94 -12.15 -5.89
C ILE A 10 -1.94 -11.01 -6.00
N ALA A 11 -1.64 -10.54 -7.21
CA ALA A 11 -0.74 -9.40 -7.42
C ALA A 11 -1.25 -8.14 -6.72
N LEU A 12 -2.56 -7.85 -6.84
CA LEU A 12 -3.19 -6.70 -6.17
C LEU A 12 -3.07 -6.79 -4.65
N CYS A 13 -3.34 -7.97 -4.07
CA CYS A 13 -3.17 -8.25 -2.64
C CYS A 13 -1.72 -8.07 -2.19
N VAL A 14 -0.76 -8.65 -2.91
CA VAL A 14 0.67 -8.57 -2.56
C VAL A 14 1.16 -7.13 -2.58
N VAL A 15 0.80 -6.36 -3.61
CA VAL A 15 1.15 -4.93 -3.70
C VAL A 15 0.47 -4.14 -2.59
N GLY A 16 -0.79 -4.44 -2.28
CA GLY A 16 -1.50 -3.81 -1.17
C GLY A 16 -0.82 -4.05 0.18
N CYS A 17 -0.49 -5.31 0.48
CA CYS A 17 0.27 -5.70 1.68
C CYS A 17 1.62 -5.01 1.75
N PHE A 18 2.33 -4.91 0.62
CA PHE A 18 3.61 -4.21 0.54
C PHE A 18 3.46 -2.74 0.95
N TYR A 19 2.49 -2.00 0.41
CA TYR A 19 2.28 -0.60 0.76
C TYR A 19 1.87 -0.40 2.22
N THR A 20 1.02 -1.28 2.77
CA THR A 20 0.62 -1.21 4.18
C THR A 20 1.81 -1.48 5.11
N ILE A 21 2.58 -2.55 4.87
CA ILE A 21 3.76 -2.91 5.69
C ILE A 21 4.83 -1.82 5.58
N HIS A 22 5.08 -1.32 4.38
CA HIS A 22 6.05 -0.25 4.15
C HIS A 22 5.68 1.01 4.93
N SER A 23 4.41 1.41 4.88
CA SER A 23 3.89 2.55 5.63
C SER A 23 4.01 2.37 7.15
N LEU A 24 3.67 1.19 7.67
CA LEU A 24 3.82 0.85 9.10
C LEU A 24 5.29 0.87 9.54
N LYS A 25 6.19 0.32 8.72
CA LYS A 25 7.64 0.36 8.97
C LYS A 25 8.13 1.80 9.05
N SER A 26 7.63 2.67 8.17
CA SER A 26 7.99 4.08 8.16
C SER A 26 7.50 4.85 9.37
N LEU A 27 6.32 4.55 9.91
CA LEU A 27 5.88 5.11 11.20
C LEU A 27 6.85 4.73 12.32
N ARG A 28 7.32 3.48 12.34
CA ARG A 28 8.23 3.00 13.40
C ARG A 28 9.63 3.60 13.29
N THR A 29 10.16 3.76 12.09
CA THR A 29 11.53 4.25 11.89
C THR A 29 11.62 5.77 11.76
N GLY A 30 10.50 6.45 11.51
CA GLY A 30 10.51 7.86 11.10
C GLY A 30 11.15 8.07 9.72
N VAL A 31 11.31 7.00 8.93
CA VAL A 31 11.94 7.03 7.60
C VAL A 31 11.00 6.42 6.57
N PHE A 32 10.58 7.23 5.61
CA PHE A 32 9.69 6.84 4.53
C PHE A 32 10.48 6.88 3.22
N LYS A 33 10.56 5.76 2.52
CA LYS A 33 11.31 5.66 1.27
C LYS A 33 10.32 5.63 0.12
N ALA A 34 10.32 6.63 -0.74
CA ALA A 34 9.41 6.67 -1.88
C ALA A 34 10.04 7.30 -3.11
N TRP A 35 9.48 6.96 -4.27
CA TRP A 35 9.79 7.60 -5.53
C TRP A 35 9.15 8.98 -5.57
N TYR A 36 9.97 10.01 -5.68
CA TYR A 36 9.54 11.39 -5.84
C TYR A 36 10.25 12.01 -7.04
N ASN A 37 9.49 12.52 -8.01
CA ASN A 37 10.04 13.05 -9.28
C ASN A 37 11.05 12.08 -9.93
N GLY A 38 10.73 10.78 -9.99
CA GLY A 38 11.63 9.80 -10.62
C GLY A 38 12.96 9.58 -9.89
N THR A 39 13.08 9.99 -8.62
CA THR A 39 14.21 9.64 -7.75
C THR A 39 13.72 8.96 -6.49
N PHE A 40 14.40 7.89 -6.09
CA PHE A 40 14.14 7.21 -4.82
C PHE A 40 14.71 8.06 -3.69
N LYS A 41 13.85 8.66 -2.87
CA LYS A 41 14.25 9.55 -1.77
C LYS A 41 13.87 8.97 -0.42
N ASP A 42 14.76 9.15 0.54
CA ASP A 42 14.51 8.90 1.95
C ASP A 42 13.93 10.17 2.58
N TYR A 43 12.67 10.11 3.00
CA TYR A 43 11.99 11.12 3.80
C TYR A 43 12.24 10.83 5.27
N PHE A 44 12.84 11.78 5.97
CA PHE A 44 13.10 11.67 7.40
C PHE A 44 12.16 12.63 8.15
N VAL A 45 11.38 12.11 9.11
CA VAL A 45 10.50 12.93 9.98
C VAL A 45 11.25 14.11 10.59
N TYR A 46 12.50 13.88 11.00
CA TYR A 46 13.34 14.86 11.70
C TYR A 46 14.07 15.85 10.78
N ARG A 47 13.99 15.70 9.45
CA ARG A 47 14.58 16.66 8.49
C ARG A 47 13.55 17.49 7.73
N GLU A 48 12.26 17.14 7.80
CA GLU A 48 11.22 17.95 7.15
C GLU A 48 10.87 19.19 7.99
N ARG A 49 10.81 20.35 7.32
CA ARG A 49 10.28 21.59 7.93
C ARG A 49 8.84 21.44 8.43
N SER A 50 8.08 20.52 7.84
CA SER A 50 6.71 20.18 8.23
C SER A 50 6.56 18.67 8.28
N PRO A 51 6.64 18.03 9.46
CA PRO A 51 6.49 16.58 9.60
C PRO A 51 5.10 16.08 9.18
N VAL A 52 4.14 17.00 9.02
CA VAL A 52 2.80 16.71 8.51
C VAL A 52 2.87 16.06 7.13
N ASN A 53 3.77 16.50 6.24
CA ASN A 53 3.87 15.95 4.90
C ASN A 53 4.32 14.48 4.93
N PHE A 54 5.32 14.15 5.75
CA PHE A 54 5.69 12.77 6.03
C PHE A 54 4.49 11.92 6.46
N TYR A 55 3.74 12.35 7.48
CA TYR A 55 2.59 11.57 7.97
C TYR A 55 1.50 11.45 6.91
N TRP A 56 1.28 12.50 6.11
CA TRP A 56 0.31 12.47 5.02
C TRP A 56 0.69 11.49 3.93
N HIS A 57 1.96 11.42 3.55
CA HIS A 57 2.45 10.39 2.64
C HIS A 57 2.24 8.99 3.23
N VAL A 58 2.68 8.76 4.46
CA VAL A 58 2.55 7.46 5.11
C VAL A 58 1.09 7.00 5.20
N VAL A 59 0.18 7.88 5.61
CA VAL A 59 -1.27 7.57 5.67
C VAL A 59 -1.83 7.29 4.28
N SER A 60 -1.49 8.11 3.28
CA SER A 60 -2.01 7.96 1.92
C SER A 60 -1.58 6.61 1.31
N TRP A 61 -0.31 6.22 1.44
CA TRP A 61 0.19 4.94 0.94
C TRP A 61 -0.41 3.76 1.71
N CYS A 62 -0.62 3.89 3.02
CA CYS A 62 -1.29 2.87 3.81
C CYS A 62 -2.74 2.65 3.35
N LEU A 63 -3.50 3.74 3.13
CA LEU A 63 -4.88 3.70 2.64
C LEU A 63 -4.95 3.08 1.25
N ILE A 64 -4.06 3.45 0.33
CA ILE A 64 -3.97 2.83 -1.00
C ILE A 64 -3.76 1.31 -0.85
N GLY A 65 -2.82 0.89 0.00
CA GLY A 65 -2.55 -0.52 0.24
C GLY A 65 -3.78 -1.29 0.76
N LEU A 66 -4.48 -0.72 1.75
CA LEU A 66 -5.71 -1.30 2.30
C LEU A 66 -6.85 -1.36 1.28
N CYS A 67 -7.02 -0.32 0.46
CA CYS A 67 -8.00 -0.31 -0.62
C CYS A 67 -7.71 -1.39 -1.66
N MET A 68 -6.44 -1.62 -2.00
CA MET A 68 -6.05 -2.70 -2.93
C MET A 68 -6.38 -4.08 -2.37
N ILE A 69 -6.07 -4.34 -1.09
CA ILE A 69 -6.43 -5.60 -0.42
C ILE A 69 -7.95 -5.78 -0.39
N GLY A 70 -8.69 -4.74 0.02
CA GLY A 70 -10.15 -4.76 0.08
C GLY A 70 -10.79 -4.99 -1.30
N LEU A 71 -10.27 -4.36 -2.35
CA LEU A 71 -10.73 -4.56 -3.72
C LEU A 71 -10.47 -5.99 -4.20
N ALA A 72 -9.28 -6.55 -3.92
CA ALA A 72 -8.99 -7.94 -4.25
C ALA A 72 -9.96 -8.91 -3.55
N ALA A 73 -10.19 -8.71 -2.25
CA ALA A 73 -11.11 -9.53 -1.47
C ALA A 73 -12.56 -9.42 -1.98
N TYR A 74 -13.02 -8.21 -2.29
CA TYR A 74 -14.35 -7.97 -2.85
C TYR A 74 -14.53 -8.65 -4.20
N LEU A 75 -13.57 -8.50 -5.12
CA LEU A 75 -13.62 -9.11 -6.45
C LEU A 75 -13.52 -10.64 -6.37
N LEU A 76 -12.71 -11.17 -5.44
CA LEU A 76 -12.62 -12.59 -5.17
C LEU A 76 -13.96 -13.13 -4.72
N ASN A 77 -14.59 -12.53 -3.70
CA ASN A 77 -15.88 -12.99 -3.18
C ASN A 77 -17.02 -12.86 -4.22
N LYS A 78 -16.97 -11.84 -5.08
CA LYS A 78 -17.96 -11.66 -6.15
C LYS A 78 -17.90 -12.78 -7.21
N HIS A 79 -16.71 -13.30 -7.52
CA HIS A 79 -16.53 -14.36 -8.53
C HIS A 79 -16.51 -15.76 -7.94
N TYR A 80 -16.03 -15.90 -6.70
CA TYR A 80 -15.97 -17.14 -5.93
C TYR A 80 -16.52 -16.84 -4.54
N PRO A 81 -17.84 -16.97 -4.33
CA PRO A 81 -18.46 -16.71 -3.04
C PRO A 81 -17.82 -17.62 -1.98
N LEU A 82 -17.09 -17.02 -1.04
CA LEU A 82 -16.44 -17.73 0.07
C LEU A 82 -17.40 -17.90 1.26
N LEU A 83 -18.50 -17.15 1.26
CA LEU A 83 -19.61 -17.24 2.21
C LEU A 83 -20.93 -17.43 1.42
N PRO A 84 -21.85 -18.26 1.92
CA PRO A 84 -23.17 -18.44 1.31
C PRO A 84 -24.04 -17.18 1.36
#